data_AF-A0A8J5J4P9-F1
#
_entry.id   AF-A0A8J5J4P9-F1
#
_cell.length_a   1.000
_cell.length_b   1.000
_cell.length_c   1.000
_cell.angle_alpha   90.00
_cell.angle_beta   90.00
_cell.angle_gamma   90.00
#
_symmetry.space_group_name_H-M   'P 1'
#
loop_
_entity.id
_entity.type
_entity.pdbx_description
1 polymer ?
#
loop_
_entity_poly.entity_id
_entity_poly.type
_entity_poly.pdbx_seq_one_letter_code
_entity_poly.pdbx_strand_id
1 'polypeptide(L)'
;MDKRKTRTEEDEWLKGQQSQTPKQLWAHCNMLTNYQVWVTYRLATLQLNLYYVGKEHGQGCPLDDRCTDTNITTTHLVWRCKRVHIFWSKLLAHWLGKEVSEQLLLAHQDYMASRQAPPIGELFQRRMIEPYGQWTSEFADAARRLWWGMGYTLLWQIRNQVVHEGKHWSTHQQLEYMWGRCLRQLRAVAEREIIRPSQQVDDESTNDSEDSANEIAAKELIRASENGSDKEEDEEEKLEEILEAIVQASSQQ
;
A
#
# COMPACT_ATOMS: atom_id res chain seq x y z
N MET A 1 21.13 -26.99 9.34
CA MET A 1 21.00 -25.62 8.80
C MET A 1 19.53 -25.30 8.67
N ASP A 2 19.11 -24.18 9.22
CA ASP A 2 17.70 -23.80 9.36
C ASP A 2 17.17 -23.32 7.99
N LYS A 3 16.25 -24.07 7.36
CA LYS A 3 15.72 -23.80 6.00
C LYS A 3 15.15 -22.38 5.84
N ARG A 4 14.81 -21.73 6.96
CA ARG A 4 14.33 -20.36 7.02
C ARG A 4 15.44 -19.33 6.77
N LYS A 5 16.67 -19.58 7.26
CA LYS A 5 17.83 -18.70 7.06
C LYS A 5 18.30 -18.70 5.60
N THR A 6 18.38 -19.87 4.98
CA THR A 6 18.78 -20.00 3.57
C THR A 6 17.78 -19.36 2.59
N ARG A 7 16.46 -19.42 2.84
CA ARG A 7 15.47 -18.71 1.99
C ARG A 7 15.54 -17.19 2.11
N THR A 8 15.90 -16.66 3.28
CA THR A 8 16.07 -15.21 3.48
C THR A 8 17.36 -14.70 2.84
N GLU A 9 18.45 -15.47 2.87
CA GLU A 9 19.75 -15.04 2.32
C GLU A 9 19.75 -14.83 0.81
N GLU A 10 18.85 -15.49 0.07
CA GLU A 10 18.73 -15.41 -1.39
C GLU A 10 17.61 -14.46 -1.88
N ASP A 11 16.68 -14.06 -1.01
CA ASP A 11 15.52 -13.25 -1.40
C ASP A 11 15.62 -11.81 -0.86
N GLU A 12 16.16 -10.91 -1.68
CA GLU A 12 16.35 -9.48 -1.34
C GLU A 12 15.06 -8.78 -0.89
N TRP A 13 13.93 -9.13 -1.49
CA TRP A 13 12.64 -8.57 -1.07
C TRP A 13 12.31 -8.98 0.37
N LEU A 14 12.56 -10.24 0.72
CA LEU A 14 12.30 -10.73 2.07
C LEU A 14 13.27 -10.12 3.08
N LYS A 15 14.53 -9.90 2.71
CA LYS A 15 15.51 -9.18 3.56
C LYS A 15 15.02 -7.78 3.88
N GLY A 16 14.55 -7.03 2.88
CA GLY A 16 13.99 -5.70 3.10
C GLY A 16 12.80 -5.73 4.06
N GLN A 17 11.87 -6.66 3.90
CA GLN A 17 10.71 -6.80 4.80
C GLN A 17 11.13 -7.15 6.23
N GLN A 18 12.15 -7.99 6.40
CA GLN A 18 12.67 -8.44 7.70
C GLN A 18 13.62 -7.44 8.35
N SER A 19 14.06 -6.41 7.63
CA SER A 19 14.88 -5.32 8.21
C SER A 19 14.09 -4.48 9.23
N GLN A 20 12.77 -4.59 9.22
CA GLN A 20 11.88 -3.84 10.09
C GLN A 20 11.62 -4.58 11.40
N THR A 21 11.86 -3.91 12.52
CA THR A 21 11.49 -4.39 13.84
C THR A 21 9.97 -4.37 14.04
N PRO A 22 9.41 -5.21 14.92
CA PRO A 22 8.00 -5.10 15.31
C PRO A 22 7.63 -3.67 15.75
N LYS A 23 8.49 -3.00 16.53
CA LYS A 23 8.24 -1.61 16.95
C LYS A 23 8.08 -0.67 15.74
N GLN A 24 8.91 -0.81 14.71
CA GLN A 24 8.77 -0.03 13.48
C GLN A 24 7.51 -0.40 12.68
N LEU A 25 7.10 -1.68 12.67
CA LEU A 25 5.85 -2.12 12.03
C LEU A 25 4.61 -1.48 12.66
N TRP A 26 4.62 -1.29 13.98
CA TRP A 26 3.52 -0.69 14.75
C TRP A 26 3.61 0.84 14.89
N ALA A 27 4.72 1.46 14.49
CA ALA A 27 4.95 2.92 14.63
C ALA A 27 4.20 3.76 13.59
N HIS A 28 3.03 3.33 13.12
CA HIS A 28 2.32 3.90 11.96
C HIS A 28 1.37 5.04 12.31
N CYS A 29 1.31 5.51 13.56
CA CYS A 29 0.48 6.66 13.96
C CYS A 29 -0.95 6.59 13.38
N ASN A 30 -1.62 5.43 13.48
CA ASN A 30 -2.96 5.18 12.92
C ASN A 30 -3.10 5.28 11.38
N MET A 31 -2.02 5.52 10.62
CA MET A 31 -2.02 5.52 9.13
C MET A 31 -2.48 4.20 8.51
N LEU A 32 -2.23 3.10 9.22
CA LEU A 32 -2.59 1.76 8.81
C LEU A 32 -3.73 1.23 9.67
N THR A 33 -4.63 0.49 9.05
CA THR A 33 -5.62 -0.30 9.79
C THR A 33 -4.95 -1.51 10.44
N ASN A 34 -5.57 -2.05 11.50
CA ASN A 34 -5.10 -3.28 12.15
C ASN A 34 -4.91 -4.43 11.15
N TYR A 35 -5.80 -4.55 10.16
CA TYR A 35 -5.67 -5.53 9.09
C TYR A 35 -4.42 -5.33 8.23
N GLN A 36 -4.08 -4.09 7.89
CA GLN A 36 -2.90 -3.79 7.08
C GLN A 36 -1.60 -4.10 7.80
N VAL A 37 -1.54 -3.77 9.10
CA VAL A 37 -0.40 -4.12 9.95
C VAL A 37 -0.29 -5.63 10.08
N TRP A 38 -1.41 -6.32 10.30
CA TRP A 38 -1.46 -7.78 10.38
C TRP A 38 -0.95 -8.44 9.09
N VAL A 39 -1.40 -7.99 7.91
CA VAL A 39 -0.94 -8.53 6.62
C VAL A 39 0.56 -8.29 6.47
N THR A 40 1.03 -7.09 6.76
CA THR A 40 2.43 -6.74 6.57
C THR A 40 3.36 -7.50 7.52
N TYR A 41 2.97 -7.63 8.78
CA TYR A 41 3.68 -8.47 9.75
C TYR A 41 3.78 -9.92 9.28
N ARG A 42 2.69 -10.49 8.75
CA ARG A 42 2.69 -11.87 8.24
C ARG A 42 3.43 -12.03 6.93
N LEU A 43 3.51 -10.99 6.10
CA LEU A 43 4.40 -10.96 4.93
C LEU A 43 5.86 -11.08 5.39
N ALA A 44 6.31 -10.19 6.29
CA ALA A 44 7.69 -10.16 6.77
C ALA A 44 8.11 -11.45 7.50
N THR A 45 7.20 -12.04 8.26
CA THR A 45 7.45 -13.28 9.02
C THR A 45 7.20 -14.56 8.21
N LEU A 46 6.80 -14.47 6.94
CA LEU A 46 6.41 -15.59 6.08
C LEU A 46 5.27 -16.44 6.69
N GLN A 47 4.32 -15.81 7.37
CA GLN A 47 3.18 -16.46 8.01
C GLN A 47 1.89 -16.38 7.17
N LEU A 48 1.94 -15.78 5.98
CA LEU A 48 0.84 -15.84 5.03
C LEU A 48 0.82 -17.20 4.31
N ASN A 49 -0.30 -17.90 4.45
CA ASN A 49 -0.46 -19.22 3.85
C ASN A 49 -0.89 -19.09 2.39
N LEU A 50 -0.11 -19.69 1.49
CA LEU A 50 -0.41 -19.72 0.06
C LEU A 50 -1.34 -20.87 -0.33
N TYR A 51 -1.59 -21.81 0.57
CA TYR A 51 -2.53 -22.92 0.38
C TYR A 51 -3.97 -22.41 0.33
N TYR A 52 -4.77 -23.05 -0.51
CA TYR A 52 -6.22 -22.90 -0.58
C TYR A 52 -6.83 -24.17 -1.17
N VAL A 53 -8.10 -24.44 -0.81
CA VAL A 53 -8.85 -25.58 -1.35
C VAL A 53 -9.11 -25.35 -2.83
N GLY A 54 -8.90 -26.38 -3.66
CA GLY A 54 -9.06 -26.28 -5.12
C GLY A 54 -7.82 -25.84 -5.87
N LYS A 55 -6.68 -25.60 -5.20
CA LYS A 55 -5.39 -25.38 -5.87
C LYS A 55 -4.94 -26.66 -6.55
N GLU A 56 -4.92 -26.68 -7.88
CA GLU A 56 -4.32 -27.78 -8.63
C GLU A 56 -2.79 -27.73 -8.51
N HIS A 57 -2.15 -28.90 -8.43
CA HIS A 57 -0.69 -28.98 -8.42
C HIS A 57 -0.15 -28.47 -9.77
N GLY A 58 0.59 -27.36 -9.74
CA GLY A 58 1.15 -26.74 -10.95
C GLY A 58 0.36 -25.54 -11.50
N GLN A 59 -0.73 -25.11 -10.83
CA GLN A 59 -1.32 -23.81 -11.14
C GLN A 59 -0.28 -22.70 -10.90
N GLY A 60 0.01 -21.95 -11.97
CA GLY A 60 0.94 -20.82 -11.99
C GLY A 60 0.44 -19.63 -11.18
N CYS A 61 0.84 -18.42 -11.57
CA CYS A 61 0.47 -17.23 -10.81
C CYS A 61 -1.06 -17.03 -10.82
N PRO A 62 -1.72 -16.92 -9.65
CA PRO A 62 -3.14 -16.64 -9.60
C PRO A 62 -3.47 -15.24 -10.11
N LEU A 63 -2.49 -14.33 -10.16
CA LEU A 63 -2.72 -12.96 -10.61
C LEU A 63 -2.59 -12.83 -12.13
N ASP A 64 -1.78 -13.64 -12.81
CA ASP A 64 -1.50 -13.49 -14.24
C ASP A 64 -1.38 -14.88 -14.87
N ASP A 65 -2.36 -15.25 -15.68
CA ASP A 65 -2.43 -16.52 -16.40
C ASP A 65 -1.28 -16.71 -17.39
N ARG A 66 -0.70 -15.60 -17.87
CA ARG A 66 0.49 -15.59 -18.73
C ARG A 66 1.79 -15.77 -17.95
N CYS A 67 1.74 -15.83 -16.62
CA CYS A 67 2.92 -16.01 -15.81
C CYS A 67 3.40 -17.46 -15.86
N THR A 68 4.64 -17.65 -16.30
CA THR A 68 5.27 -18.96 -16.43
C THR A 68 5.99 -19.42 -15.16
N ASP A 69 5.93 -18.63 -14.08
CA ASP A 69 6.54 -19.02 -12.80
C ASP A 69 5.72 -20.16 -12.17
N THR A 70 6.40 -21.27 -11.90
CA THR A 70 5.81 -22.47 -11.31
C THR A 70 6.01 -22.53 -9.80
N ASN A 71 6.88 -21.67 -9.23
CA ASN A 71 7.17 -21.61 -7.81
C ASN A 71 6.59 -20.34 -7.19
N ILE A 72 5.25 -20.28 -7.14
CA ILE A 72 4.53 -19.13 -6.59
C ILE A 72 4.79 -19.03 -5.09
N THR A 73 5.57 -18.01 -4.73
CA THR A 73 5.88 -17.62 -3.36
C THR A 73 5.13 -16.35 -2.97
N THR A 74 5.16 -16.00 -1.68
CA THR A 74 4.64 -14.71 -1.21
C THR A 74 5.35 -13.56 -1.92
N THR A 75 6.68 -13.61 -2.03
CA THR A 75 7.50 -12.65 -2.78
C THR A 75 7.06 -12.53 -4.24
N HIS A 76 6.70 -13.64 -4.89
CA HIS A 76 6.16 -13.58 -6.25
C HIS A 76 4.91 -12.71 -6.31
N LEU A 77 3.98 -12.90 -5.37
CA LEU A 77 2.68 -12.22 -5.34
C LEU A 77 2.74 -10.76 -4.93
N VAL A 78 3.81 -10.31 -4.28
CA VAL A 78 3.94 -8.91 -3.81
C VAL A 78 5.06 -8.13 -4.51
N TRP A 79 5.91 -8.81 -5.28
CA TRP A 79 7.01 -8.18 -6.01
C TRP A 79 7.17 -8.78 -7.40
N ARG A 80 7.66 -10.03 -7.55
CA ARG A 80 8.20 -10.53 -8.83
C ARG A 80 7.18 -10.67 -9.97
N CYS A 81 5.89 -10.75 -9.67
CA CYS A 81 4.86 -10.86 -10.69
C CYS A 81 4.81 -9.59 -11.56
N LYS A 82 4.75 -9.75 -12.89
CA LYS A 82 4.69 -8.62 -13.83
C LYS A 82 3.53 -7.66 -13.56
N ARG A 83 2.35 -8.18 -13.20
CA ARG A 83 1.19 -7.33 -12.83
C ARG A 83 1.45 -6.51 -11.58
N VAL A 84 2.26 -7.02 -10.68
CA VAL A 84 2.65 -6.33 -9.45
C VAL A 84 3.69 -5.26 -9.74
N HIS A 85 4.65 -5.52 -10.63
CA HIS A 85 5.54 -4.49 -11.15
C HIS A 85 4.76 -3.34 -11.81
N ILE A 86 3.71 -3.61 -12.59
CA ILE A 86 2.89 -2.54 -13.20
C ILE A 86 2.31 -1.61 -12.12
N PHE A 87 1.75 -2.18 -11.04
CA PHE A 87 1.25 -1.40 -9.92
C PHE A 87 2.36 -0.60 -9.21
N TRP A 88 3.47 -1.25 -8.87
CA TRP A 88 4.60 -0.56 -8.23
C TRP A 88 5.20 0.52 -9.12
N SER A 89 5.26 0.33 -10.43
CA SER A 89 5.71 1.33 -11.39
C SER A 89 4.80 2.54 -11.42
N LYS A 90 3.46 2.37 -11.48
CA LYS A 90 2.53 3.52 -11.41
C LYS A 90 2.72 4.27 -10.10
N LEU A 91 2.76 3.55 -8.98
CA LEU A 91 2.96 4.17 -7.67
C LEU A 91 4.29 4.95 -7.58
N LEU A 92 5.40 4.34 -8.01
CA LEU A 92 6.71 4.98 -8.00
C LEU A 92 6.78 6.16 -8.99
N ALA A 93 6.10 6.06 -10.13
CA ALA A 93 6.05 7.13 -11.12
C ALA A 93 5.38 8.38 -10.56
N HIS A 94 4.25 8.21 -9.86
CA HIS A 94 3.60 9.31 -9.15
C HIS A 94 4.49 9.87 -8.03
N TRP A 95 5.16 9.00 -7.26
CA TRP A 95 6.05 9.42 -6.17
C TRP A 95 7.26 10.24 -6.65
N LEU A 96 7.87 9.83 -7.77
CA LEU A 96 9.03 10.50 -8.35
C LEU A 96 8.65 11.64 -9.31
N GLY A 97 7.38 11.73 -9.71
CA GLY A 97 6.90 12.65 -10.73
C GLY A 97 7.57 12.43 -12.10
N LYS A 98 7.84 11.17 -12.47
CA LYS A 98 8.42 10.82 -13.79
C LYS A 98 8.09 9.39 -14.17
N GLU A 99 8.19 9.08 -15.45
CA GLU A 99 8.05 7.71 -15.93
C GLU A 99 9.10 6.78 -15.30
N VAL A 100 8.66 5.56 -14.96
CA VAL A 100 9.49 4.54 -14.30
C VAL A 100 9.76 3.40 -15.26
N SER A 101 11.04 3.27 -15.65
CA SER A 101 11.53 2.07 -16.36
C SER A 101 11.65 0.88 -15.42
N GLU A 102 11.70 -0.33 -15.98
CA GLU A 102 11.91 -1.56 -15.19
C GLU A 102 13.22 -1.51 -14.39
N GLN A 103 14.29 -0.99 -14.99
CA GLN A 103 15.58 -0.81 -14.30
C GLN A 103 15.46 0.15 -13.11
N LEU A 104 14.70 1.24 -13.27
CA LEU A 104 14.47 2.19 -12.20
C LEU A 104 13.63 1.58 -11.07
N LEU A 105 12.60 0.80 -11.41
CA LEU A 105 11.80 0.08 -10.43
C LEU A 105 12.67 -0.88 -9.61
N LEU A 106 13.51 -1.68 -10.28
CA LEU A 106 14.43 -2.60 -9.62
C LEU A 106 15.45 -1.87 -8.73
N ALA A 107 15.96 -0.72 -9.17
CA ALA A 107 16.87 0.11 -8.37
C ALA A 107 16.22 0.66 -7.10
N HIS A 108 14.88 0.72 -7.04
CA HIS A 108 14.14 1.15 -5.85
C HIS A 108 13.62 -0.01 -5.01
N GLN A 109 13.86 -1.27 -5.39
CA GLN A 109 13.34 -2.46 -4.71
C GLN A 109 13.48 -2.39 -3.19
N ASP A 110 14.63 -1.95 -2.69
CA ASP A 110 14.91 -1.90 -1.26
C ASP A 110 14.00 -0.92 -0.52
N TYR A 111 13.64 0.22 -1.14
CA TYR A 111 12.68 1.17 -0.58
C TYR A 111 11.29 0.54 -0.43
N MET A 112 10.81 -0.14 -1.47
CA MET A 112 9.56 -0.91 -1.37
C MET A 112 9.70 -1.97 -0.28
N ALA A 113 10.63 -2.91 -0.44
CA ALA A 113 10.79 -4.05 0.46
C ALA A 113 10.92 -3.64 1.95
N SER A 114 11.68 -2.59 2.25
CA SER A 114 11.87 -2.04 3.61
C SER A 114 10.78 -1.07 4.06
N ARG A 115 9.77 -0.82 3.22
CA ARG A 115 8.69 0.18 3.44
C ARG A 115 9.25 1.56 3.81
N GLN A 116 10.45 1.85 3.33
CA GLN A 116 11.06 3.16 3.43
C GLN A 116 10.63 3.96 2.21
N ALA A 117 10.12 5.16 2.43
CA ALA A 117 9.74 6.02 1.31
C ALA A 117 10.97 6.34 0.45
N PRO A 118 10.89 6.19 -0.89
CA PRO A 118 11.94 6.65 -1.78
C PRO A 118 12.22 8.15 -1.61
N PRO A 119 13.38 8.65 -2.05
CA PRO A 119 13.61 10.08 -2.18
C PRO A 119 12.47 10.72 -2.98
N ILE A 120 11.99 11.86 -2.49
CA ILE A 120 10.88 12.57 -3.13
C ILE A 120 11.39 13.19 -4.43
N GLY A 121 10.62 13.04 -5.50
CA GLY A 121 10.97 13.61 -6.80
C GLY A 121 10.84 15.12 -6.82
N GLU A 122 11.70 15.80 -7.60
CA GLU A 122 11.67 17.26 -7.73
C GLU A 122 10.33 17.78 -8.25
N LEU A 123 9.69 17.04 -9.17
CA LEU A 123 8.39 17.45 -9.72
C LEU A 123 7.29 17.37 -8.66
N PHE A 124 7.23 16.26 -7.91
CA PHE A 124 6.31 16.11 -6.79
C PHE A 124 6.53 17.19 -5.74
N GLN A 125 7.80 17.45 -5.38
CA GLN A 125 8.13 18.51 -4.43
C GLN A 125 7.71 19.89 -4.94
N ARG A 126 7.94 20.19 -6.23
CA ARG A 126 7.55 21.46 -6.84
C ARG A 126 6.03 21.65 -6.84
N ARG A 127 5.28 20.60 -7.17
CA ARG A 127 3.81 20.62 -7.14
C ARG A 127 3.26 20.89 -5.76
N MET A 128 3.93 20.40 -4.72
CA MET A 128 3.56 20.73 -3.34
C MET A 128 3.97 22.16 -2.94
N ILE A 129 5.07 22.69 -3.49
CA ILE A 129 5.55 24.05 -3.21
C ILE A 129 4.65 25.12 -3.85
N GLU A 130 4.16 24.88 -5.07
CA GLU A 130 3.41 25.87 -5.85
C GLU A 130 2.13 26.39 -5.15
N PRO A 131 1.24 25.53 -4.62
CA PRO A 131 0.06 25.96 -3.86
C PRO A 131 0.33 26.25 -2.38
N TYR A 132 1.33 25.61 -1.75
CA TYR A 132 1.50 25.63 -0.29
C TYR A 132 2.74 26.39 0.21
N GLY A 133 3.54 26.95 -0.70
CA GLY A 133 4.73 27.72 -0.36
C GLY A 133 5.97 26.84 -0.19
N GLN A 134 6.49 26.71 1.03
CA GLN A 134 7.79 26.06 1.25
C GLN A 134 7.66 24.57 1.59
N TRP A 135 8.64 23.78 1.16
CA TRP A 135 8.77 22.39 1.58
C TRP A 135 9.34 22.31 3.00
N THR A 136 8.48 22.00 3.97
CA THR A 136 8.88 21.89 5.39
C THR A 136 9.23 20.46 5.81
N SER A 137 9.78 20.31 7.02
CA SER A 137 9.99 19.01 7.66
C SER A 137 8.70 18.23 7.84
N GLU A 138 7.60 18.93 8.14
CA GLU A 138 6.29 18.33 8.39
C GLU A 138 5.71 17.75 7.09
N PHE A 139 5.84 18.45 5.95
CA PHE A 139 5.49 17.92 4.63
C PHE A 139 6.31 16.67 4.30
N ALA A 140 7.61 16.68 4.59
CA ALA A 140 8.47 15.53 4.35
C ALA A 140 8.08 14.31 5.21
N ASP A 141 7.71 14.54 6.48
CA ASP A 141 7.23 13.48 7.37
C ASP A 141 5.86 12.95 6.96
N ALA A 142 4.91 13.82 6.62
CA ALA A 142 3.59 13.43 6.14
C ALA A 142 3.68 12.61 4.86
N ALA A 143 4.50 13.04 3.89
CA ALA A 143 4.76 12.27 2.68
C ALA A 143 5.32 10.88 3.02
N ARG A 144 6.36 10.79 3.85
CA ARG A 144 6.94 9.50 4.28
C ARG A 144 5.90 8.57 4.91
N ARG A 145 4.94 9.11 5.67
CA ARG A 145 3.85 8.34 6.29
C ARG A 145 2.84 7.82 5.26
N LEU A 146 2.52 8.60 4.22
CA LEU A 146 1.63 8.15 3.14
C LEU A 146 2.17 6.91 2.42
N TRP A 147 3.49 6.84 2.23
CA TRP A 147 4.14 5.67 1.63
C TRP A 147 3.79 4.36 2.35
N TRP A 148 3.62 4.40 3.67
CA TRP A 148 3.33 3.20 4.46
C TRP A 148 1.94 2.65 4.16
N GLY A 149 0.99 3.52 3.84
CA GLY A 149 -0.38 3.17 3.49
C GLY A 149 -0.52 2.37 2.19
N MET A 150 0.55 2.28 1.38
CA MET A 150 0.44 1.88 -0.02
C MET A 150 0.81 0.40 -0.26
N GLY A 151 -0.04 -0.27 -1.06
CA GLY A 151 0.33 -1.45 -1.87
C GLY A 151 0.21 -2.84 -1.23
N TYR A 152 0.90 -3.11 -0.12
CA TYR A 152 1.10 -4.50 0.37
C TYR A 152 -0.19 -5.26 0.64
N THR A 153 -1.12 -4.61 1.33
CA THR A 153 -2.37 -5.25 1.73
C THR A 153 -3.30 -5.44 0.54
N LEU A 154 -3.29 -4.50 -0.42
CA LEU A 154 -4.09 -4.59 -1.63
C LEU A 154 -3.64 -5.77 -2.51
N LEU A 155 -2.33 -5.98 -2.62
CA LEU A 155 -1.77 -7.13 -3.35
C LEU A 155 -2.25 -8.47 -2.75
N TRP A 156 -2.26 -8.57 -1.42
CA TRP A 156 -2.80 -9.74 -0.73
C TRP A 156 -4.32 -9.89 -0.90
N GLN A 157 -5.06 -8.79 -0.80
CA GLN A 157 -6.51 -8.77 -1.01
C GLN A 157 -6.90 -9.22 -2.41
N ILE A 158 -6.24 -8.71 -3.45
CA ILE A 158 -6.49 -9.12 -4.84
C ILE A 158 -6.26 -10.62 -5.01
N ARG A 159 -5.16 -11.16 -4.47
CA ARG A 159 -4.95 -12.61 -4.50
C ARG A 159 -6.11 -13.36 -3.86
N ASN A 160 -6.61 -12.91 -2.71
CA ASN A 160 -7.72 -13.58 -2.04
C ASN A 160 -9.02 -13.48 -2.83
N GLN A 161 -9.28 -12.36 -3.49
CA GLN A 161 -10.42 -12.19 -4.37
C GLN A 161 -10.37 -13.17 -5.56
N VAL A 162 -9.21 -13.36 -6.17
CA VAL A 162 -9.08 -14.34 -7.26
C VAL A 162 -9.27 -15.76 -6.75
N VAL A 163 -8.58 -16.10 -5.66
CA VAL A 163 -8.45 -17.47 -5.18
C VAL A 163 -9.68 -17.97 -4.41
N HIS A 164 -10.34 -17.10 -3.64
CA HIS A 164 -11.44 -17.47 -2.76
C HIS A 164 -12.80 -16.96 -3.23
N GLU A 165 -12.83 -15.86 -3.98
CA GLU A 165 -14.09 -15.28 -4.51
C GLU A 165 -14.28 -15.56 -6.00
N GLY A 166 -13.32 -16.22 -6.67
CA GLY A 166 -13.40 -16.53 -8.10
C GLY A 166 -13.38 -15.29 -9.00
N LYS A 167 -12.91 -14.14 -8.50
CA LYS A 167 -12.84 -12.92 -9.30
C LYS A 167 -11.79 -13.04 -10.39
N HIS A 168 -12.12 -12.52 -11.56
CA HIS A 168 -11.20 -12.42 -12.70
C HIS A 168 -10.93 -10.95 -12.96
N TRP A 169 -9.65 -10.57 -12.91
CA TRP A 169 -9.23 -9.19 -13.10
C TRP A 169 -8.42 -9.07 -14.39
N SER A 170 -8.81 -8.18 -15.30
CA SER A 170 -7.87 -7.75 -16.36
C SER A 170 -6.74 -6.91 -15.75
N THR A 171 -5.59 -6.83 -16.44
CA THR A 171 -4.42 -6.06 -15.95
C THR A 171 -4.80 -4.63 -15.60
N HIS A 172 -5.55 -3.97 -16.49
CA HIS A 172 -6.04 -2.61 -16.29
C HIS A 172 -7.00 -2.51 -15.11
N GLN A 173 -8.01 -3.39 -15.02
CA GLN A 173 -8.99 -3.33 -13.93
C GLN A 173 -8.35 -3.52 -12.54
N GLN A 174 -7.36 -4.41 -12.41
CA GLN A 174 -6.63 -4.56 -11.15
C GLN A 174 -5.86 -3.29 -10.79
N LEU A 175 -5.17 -2.69 -11.76
CA LEU A 175 -4.39 -1.47 -11.55
C LEU A 175 -5.29 -0.34 -11.04
N GLU A 176 -6.37 -0.06 -11.76
CA GLU A 176 -7.34 0.99 -11.42
C GLU A 176 -8.00 0.74 -10.06
N TYR A 177 -8.39 -0.52 -9.78
CA TYR A 177 -8.96 -0.87 -8.50
C TYR A 177 -7.97 -0.61 -7.35
N MET A 178 -6.74 -1.10 -7.48
CA MET A 178 -5.71 -0.92 -6.46
C MET A 178 -5.36 0.55 -6.27
N TRP A 179 -5.21 1.29 -7.37
CA TRP A 179 -4.89 2.70 -7.36
C TRP A 179 -5.98 3.53 -6.69
N GLY A 180 -7.24 3.36 -7.09
CA GLY A 180 -8.37 4.03 -6.46
C GLY A 180 -8.52 3.67 -4.98
N ARG A 181 -8.17 2.46 -4.56
CA ARG A 181 -8.16 2.06 -3.14
C ARG A 181 -7.04 2.75 -2.36
N CYS A 182 -5.84 2.88 -2.94
CA CYS A 182 -4.78 3.69 -2.36
C CYS A 182 -5.27 5.12 -2.13
N LEU A 183 -5.75 5.81 -3.17
CA LEU A 183 -6.24 7.20 -3.06
C LEU A 183 -7.32 7.36 -1.99
N ARG A 184 -8.32 6.46 -1.96
CA ARG A 184 -9.38 6.51 -0.94
C ARG A 184 -8.86 6.33 0.47
N GLN A 185 -7.90 5.43 0.69
CA GLN A 185 -7.32 5.25 2.01
C GLN A 185 -6.56 6.50 2.45
N LEU A 186 -5.77 7.08 1.55
CA LEU A 186 -5.00 8.27 1.87
C LEU A 186 -5.95 9.44 2.22
N ARG A 187 -7.09 9.59 1.52
CA ARG A 187 -8.16 10.54 1.86
C ARG A 187 -8.75 10.31 3.24
N ALA A 188 -9.13 9.06 3.54
CA ALA A 188 -9.71 8.73 4.84
C ALA A 188 -8.73 9.00 5.99
N VAL A 189 -7.43 8.80 5.76
CA VAL A 189 -6.40 9.19 6.73
C VAL A 189 -6.38 10.71 6.88
N ALA A 190 -6.24 11.46 5.77
CA ALA A 190 -6.26 12.91 5.79
C ALA A 190 -7.46 13.50 6.54
N GLU A 191 -8.68 13.05 6.21
CA GLU A 191 -9.92 13.46 6.87
C GLU A 191 -9.88 13.17 8.38
N ARG A 192 -9.41 11.99 8.77
CA ARG A 192 -9.31 11.62 10.19
C ARG A 192 -8.30 12.48 10.94
N GLU A 193 -7.15 12.76 10.35
CA GLU A 193 -6.15 13.63 10.96
C GLU A 193 -6.72 15.05 11.14
N ILE A 194 -7.47 15.58 10.16
CA ILE A 194 -8.17 16.87 10.28
C ILE A 194 -9.23 16.84 11.40
N ILE A 195 -10.00 15.75 11.52
CA ILE A 195 -11.13 15.64 12.47
C ILE A 195 -10.65 15.38 13.91
N ARG A 196 -9.45 14.82 14.11
CA ARG A 196 -8.89 14.54 15.46
C ARG A 196 -7.72 15.46 15.89
N PRO A 197 -7.88 16.78 16.03
CA PRO A 197 -6.85 17.58 16.70
C PRO A 197 -6.78 17.36 18.23
N SER A 198 -7.75 16.67 18.87
CA SER A 198 -7.95 16.79 20.33
C SER A 198 -8.28 15.52 21.12
N GLN A 199 -7.98 14.31 20.61
CA GLN A 199 -8.08 13.10 21.44
C GLN A 199 -6.72 12.41 21.55
N GLN A 200 -5.86 12.99 22.38
CA GLN A 200 -4.79 12.26 23.02
C GLN A 200 -5.22 11.89 24.45
N VAL A 201 -5.18 10.58 24.70
CA VAL A 201 -5.19 9.89 26.00
C VAL A 201 -6.52 9.89 26.76
N ASP A 202 -7.24 8.77 26.68
CA ASP A 202 -7.44 7.93 27.86
C ASP A 202 -7.71 6.48 27.42
N ASP A 203 -7.01 5.56 28.09
CA ASP A 203 -7.22 4.12 28.05
C ASP A 203 -8.67 3.74 28.43
N GLU A 204 -9.04 2.52 28.07
CA GLU A 204 -10.22 1.75 28.50
C GLU A 204 -11.51 1.80 27.66
N SER A 205 -11.68 0.68 26.93
CA SER A 205 -12.95 0.02 26.60
C SER A 205 -13.92 0.72 25.63
N THR A 206 -13.96 0.24 24.38
CA THR A 206 -15.21 -0.04 23.62
C THR A 206 -14.85 -0.65 22.26
N ASN A 207 -14.70 -1.97 22.22
CA ASN A 207 -14.19 -2.69 21.04
C ASN A 207 -15.28 -3.19 20.07
N ASP A 208 -16.54 -2.78 20.24
CA ASP A 208 -17.66 -3.38 19.49
C ASP A 208 -18.46 -2.39 18.61
N SER A 209 -18.21 -1.07 18.72
CA SER A 209 -18.95 -0.05 17.94
C SER A 209 -18.16 0.54 16.75
N GLU A 210 -16.82 0.52 16.78
CA GLU A 210 -16.00 1.05 15.70
C GLU A 210 -15.96 0.12 14.46
N ASP A 211 -16.11 -1.19 14.64
CA ASP A 211 -16.14 -2.17 13.55
C ASP A 211 -17.39 -2.01 12.66
N SER A 212 -18.54 -1.66 13.26
CA SER A 212 -19.80 -1.41 12.56
C SER A 212 -19.73 -0.15 11.68
N ALA A 213 -19.16 0.94 12.21
CA ALA A 213 -19.05 2.21 11.48
C ALA A 213 -18.08 2.09 10.29
N ASN A 214 -16.96 1.39 10.49
CA ASN A 214 -15.98 1.15 9.42
C ASN A 214 -16.51 0.21 8.34
N GLU A 215 -17.33 -0.79 8.70
CA GLU A 215 -17.94 -1.71 7.74
C GLU A 215 -19.05 -1.03 6.91
N ILE A 216 -19.84 -0.15 7.51
CA ILE A 216 -20.88 0.64 6.82
C ILE A 216 -20.23 1.63 5.86
N ALA A 217 -19.21 2.38 6.30
CA ALA A 217 -18.46 3.29 5.43
C ALA A 217 -17.80 2.53 4.26
N ALA A 218 -17.21 1.35 4.52
CA ALA A 218 -16.63 0.53 3.47
C ALA A 218 -17.67 0.03 2.44
N LYS A 219 -18.90 -0.26 2.85
CA LYS A 219 -20.00 -0.70 1.96
C LYS A 219 -20.56 0.44 1.11
N GLU A 220 -20.73 1.64 1.68
CA GLU A 220 -21.16 2.81 0.91
C GLU A 220 -20.09 3.27 -0.09
N LEU A 221 -18.80 3.14 0.28
CA LEU A 221 -17.66 3.44 -0.60
C LEU A 221 -17.49 2.46 -1.76
N ILE A 222 -17.92 1.21 -1.63
CA ILE A 222 -17.94 0.23 -2.75
C ILE A 222 -18.96 0.67 -3.79
N ARG A 223 -20.14 1.12 -3.36
CA ARG A 223 -21.23 1.55 -4.24
C ARG A 223 -20.91 2.84 -5.01
N ALA A 224 -20.09 3.73 -4.45
CA ALA A 224 -19.61 4.93 -5.13
C ALA A 224 -18.54 4.65 -6.20
N SER A 225 -17.82 3.52 -6.10
CA SER A 225 -16.72 3.18 -7.03
C SER A 225 -17.18 2.61 -8.38
N GLU A 226 -18.46 2.23 -8.50
CA GLU A 226 -19.03 1.69 -9.74
C GLU A 226 -19.42 2.78 -10.76
N ASN A 227 -19.36 4.07 -10.37
CA ASN A 227 -19.94 5.18 -11.14
C ASN A 227 -18.97 6.28 -11.62
N GLY A 228 -17.64 6.08 -11.58
CA GLY A 228 -16.68 7.12 -11.99
C GLY A 228 -15.73 6.66 -13.10
N SER A 229 -15.94 7.13 -14.33
CA SER A 229 -14.92 7.14 -15.38
C SER A 229 -14.37 8.55 -15.60
N ASP A 230 -13.14 8.58 -16.10
CA ASP A 230 -12.33 9.71 -16.55
C ASP A 230 -11.56 10.49 -15.47
N LYS A 231 -10.22 10.46 -15.61
CA LYS A 231 -9.26 11.58 -15.56
C LYS A 231 -8.03 11.27 -14.70
N GLU A 232 -6.88 11.16 -15.36
CA GLU A 232 -5.55 11.02 -14.73
C GLU A 232 -5.06 12.34 -14.08
N GLU A 233 -5.44 13.50 -14.63
CA GLU A 233 -5.18 14.84 -14.04
C GLU A 233 -5.87 15.02 -12.69
N ASP A 234 -7.07 14.46 -12.57
CA ASP A 234 -7.92 14.50 -11.38
C ASP A 234 -7.36 13.58 -10.27
N GLU A 235 -6.34 12.74 -10.51
CA GLU A 235 -5.77 11.84 -9.49
C GLU A 235 -4.56 12.44 -8.78
N GLU A 236 -3.85 13.34 -9.46
CA GLU A 236 -2.66 13.99 -8.94
C GLU A 236 -3.03 15.09 -7.95
N GLU A 237 -3.98 15.94 -8.32
CA GLU A 237 -4.61 16.94 -7.44
C GLU A 237 -5.13 16.29 -6.15
N LYS A 238 -5.67 15.06 -6.25
CA LYS A 238 -6.16 14.31 -5.08
C LYS A 238 -5.07 13.91 -4.11
N LEU A 239 -3.86 13.57 -4.58
CA LEU A 239 -2.75 13.24 -3.69
C LEU A 239 -2.23 14.48 -2.96
N GLU A 240 -2.26 15.63 -3.63
CA GLU A 240 -1.83 16.92 -3.08
C GLU A 240 -2.78 17.40 -1.97
N GLU A 241 -4.10 17.36 -2.22
CA GLU A 241 -5.14 17.64 -1.22
C GLU A 241 -4.96 16.79 0.05
N ILE A 242 -4.63 15.50 -0.12
CA ILE A 242 -4.45 14.56 0.99
C ILE A 242 -3.21 14.87 1.81
N LEU A 243 -2.09 15.21 1.16
CA LEU A 243 -0.85 15.59 1.84
C LEU A 243 -1.04 16.82 2.70
N GLU A 244 -1.70 17.85 2.15
CA GLU A 244 -2.00 19.08 2.86
C GLU A 244 -2.80 18.80 4.13
N ALA A 245 -3.89 18.04 4.00
CA ALA A 245 -4.75 17.67 5.12
C ALA A 245 -3.98 17.03 6.29
N ILE A 246 -3.03 16.14 6.00
CA ILE A 246 -2.21 15.49 7.03
C ILE A 246 -1.24 16.48 7.69
N VAL A 247 -0.66 17.41 6.94
CA VAL A 247 0.27 18.41 7.46
C VAL A 247 -0.44 19.45 8.33
N GLN A 248 -1.60 19.93 7.89
CA GLN A 248 -2.41 20.86 8.66
C GLN A 248 -2.79 20.26 10.02
N ALA A 249 -3.18 18.98 10.03
CA ALA A 249 -3.48 18.25 11.26
C ALA A 249 -2.24 18.03 12.16
N SER A 250 -1.09 17.67 11.57
CA SER A 250 0.14 17.42 12.31
C SER A 250 0.76 18.69 12.91
N SER A 251 0.46 19.87 12.35
CA SER A 251 0.97 21.16 12.83
C SER A 251 0.17 21.74 13.99
N GLN A 252 -0.98 21.13 14.34
CA GLN A 252 -1.86 21.54 15.44
C GLN A 252 -1.65 20.71 16.73
N GLN A 253 -0.78 19.71 16.71
CA GLN A 253 -0.33 18.90 17.86
C GLN A 253 0.97 19.46 18.46
#